data_AF-A0A821PUN0-F1
#
_entry.id   AF-A0A821PUN0-F1
#
_cell.length_a   1.000
_cell.length_b   1.000
_cell.length_c   1.000
_cell.angle_alpha   90.00
_cell.angle_beta   90.00
_cell.angle_gamma   90.00
#
_symmetry.space_group_name_H-M   'P 1'
#
loop_
_entity.id
_entity.type
_entity.pdbx_description
1 polymer ?
#
loop_
_entity_poly.entity_id
_entity_poly.type
_entity_poly.pdbx_seq_one_letter_code
_entity_poly.pdbx_strand_id
1 'polypeptide(L)'
;MTASSEPQQEISLFMMAESEAMRLMSRCSHMDVFKKVQEVKCDFGNKQKKLQQAMYLHSVGKIPDFENLSSSTRYDSEIVEQYLEKAILYQNAVQLMEKREEFAVIEDDFGPTLEKMMKEGKQPSFQNLVDACRKYDDEIAIRMHVTKSNVTHRYFIQRGISEDNARAYAFALAFYTGAYSWAMSMEANVVARRSLKQDQLNSEEAKVDSNAAMIMYYLIKGLSHIAFYWGVATRYVELTDKDLQDYKPGEIVTWLQFSSSDKGGKNLQWFQERNTILTIASLTGRSIIDFSNCDQEEDEVLFLPHSSFLVCQVVYDEKHRKNQIYLRQIELGLCQYVVLWVDDNIFDEKWENKKHMEQASTLGTRVNVHFIPKSNTESALAFLRSEFGQRLKYSNTFRIVTDMKRANESDSSTAGARLIYKVRKLGFTQSCLIFTGHEESAYEKLEQLFGNRKIDGIKVTQNQCDLEDFVIFNGN
;
A
#
# COMPACT_ATOMS: atom_id res chain seq x y z
N MET A 1 -67.64 -37.77 20.68
CA MET A 1 -66.19 -37.94 20.90
C MET A 1 -65.56 -38.18 19.54
N THR A 2 -65.11 -37.11 18.90
CA THR A 2 -64.52 -37.09 17.56
C THR A 2 -63.11 -36.54 17.70
N ALA A 3 -62.12 -37.37 17.40
CA ALA A 3 -60.70 -37.07 17.54
C ALA A 3 -60.26 -36.05 16.50
N SER A 4 -59.55 -35.01 16.95
CA SER A 4 -58.88 -34.02 16.11
C SER A 4 -57.57 -34.59 15.58
N SER A 5 -57.41 -34.61 14.26
CA SER A 5 -56.13 -34.87 13.58
C SER A 5 -55.31 -33.58 13.51
N GLU A 6 -54.13 -33.56 14.13
CA GLU A 6 -53.12 -32.52 13.93
C GLU A 6 -52.50 -32.62 12.52
N PRO A 7 -52.09 -31.50 11.91
CA PRO A 7 -51.31 -31.54 10.67
C PRO A 7 -49.84 -31.80 10.99
N GLN A 8 -49.29 -32.89 10.44
CA GLN A 8 -47.86 -33.16 10.40
C GLN A 8 -47.16 -32.07 9.57
N GLN A 9 -46.40 -31.20 10.23
CA GLN A 9 -45.42 -30.33 9.57
C GLN A 9 -44.27 -31.20 9.06
N GLU A 10 -44.16 -31.32 7.73
CA GLU A 10 -42.97 -31.85 7.07
C GLU A 10 -41.75 -31.01 7.49
N ILE A 11 -40.85 -31.62 8.25
CA ILE A 11 -39.49 -31.12 8.45
C ILE A 11 -38.76 -31.30 7.12
N SER A 12 -38.81 -30.26 6.29
CA SER A 12 -37.86 -30.08 5.19
C SER A 12 -36.47 -29.94 5.80
N LEU A 13 -35.71 -31.05 5.84
CA LEU A 13 -34.26 -30.99 5.99
C LEU A 13 -33.73 -30.20 4.80
N PHE A 14 -33.33 -28.95 5.03
CA PHE A 14 -32.54 -28.18 4.09
C PHE A 14 -31.22 -28.93 3.85
N MET A 15 -31.20 -29.79 2.83
CA MET A 15 -29.94 -30.25 2.25
C MET A 15 -29.33 -29.05 1.52
N MET A 16 -28.24 -28.52 2.06
CA MET A 16 -27.38 -27.58 1.33
C MET A 16 -27.08 -28.15 -0.05
N ALA A 17 -27.12 -27.30 -1.07
CA ALA A 17 -26.72 -27.70 -2.41
C ALA A 17 -25.28 -28.25 -2.35
N GLU A 18 -25.00 -29.31 -3.11
CA GLU A 18 -23.69 -29.97 -3.13
C GLU A 18 -22.53 -28.99 -3.48
N SER A 19 -22.83 -27.94 -4.26
CA SER A 19 -21.93 -26.84 -4.55
C SER A 19 -21.63 -25.95 -3.33
N GLU A 20 -22.60 -25.77 -2.43
CA GLU A 20 -22.47 -25.02 -1.19
C GLU A 20 -21.75 -25.85 -0.12
N ALA A 21 -22.02 -27.16 -0.07
CA ALA A 21 -21.30 -28.12 0.75
C ALA A 21 -19.81 -28.27 0.33
N MET A 22 -19.52 -28.34 -0.98
CA MET A 22 -18.13 -28.32 -1.49
C MET A 22 -17.43 -26.99 -1.19
N ARG A 23 -18.15 -25.87 -1.29
CA ARG A 23 -17.64 -24.53 -0.93
C ARG A 23 -17.41 -24.36 0.58
N LEU A 24 -18.03 -25.20 1.41
CA LEU A 24 -17.79 -25.30 2.87
C LEU A 24 -16.64 -26.26 3.21
N MET A 25 -16.51 -27.38 2.48
CA MET A 25 -15.40 -28.33 2.65
C MET A 25 -14.05 -27.80 2.16
N SER A 26 -14.03 -26.80 1.26
CA SER A 26 -12.82 -26.14 0.78
C SER A 26 -12.36 -24.96 1.66
N ARG A 27 -12.91 -24.81 2.88
CA ARG A 27 -12.61 -23.69 3.77
C ARG A 27 -11.56 -24.08 4.80
N CYS A 28 -10.56 -23.23 4.97
CA CYS A 28 -9.69 -23.26 6.13
C CYS A 28 -10.31 -22.31 7.16
N SER A 29 -10.63 -22.79 8.37
CA SER A 29 -11.03 -21.85 9.43
C SER A 29 -9.81 -21.04 9.87
N HIS A 30 -10.00 -19.83 10.38
CA HIS A 30 -8.88 -19.06 10.92
C HIS A 30 -8.14 -19.82 12.05
N MET A 31 -8.81 -20.75 12.74
CA MET A 31 -8.17 -21.65 13.72
C MET A 31 -7.27 -22.70 13.07
N ASP A 32 -7.64 -23.24 11.91
CA ASP A 32 -6.79 -24.16 11.15
C ASP A 32 -5.58 -23.42 10.57
N VAL A 33 -5.79 -22.21 10.06
CA VAL A 33 -4.73 -21.29 9.63
C VAL A 33 -3.80 -20.95 10.80
N PHE A 34 -4.35 -20.56 11.95
CA PHE A 34 -3.58 -20.21 13.14
C PHE A 34 -2.82 -21.41 13.69
N LYS A 35 -3.43 -22.60 13.73
CA LYS A 35 -2.77 -23.83 14.14
C LYS A 35 -1.62 -24.18 13.19
N LYS A 36 -1.83 -24.08 11.88
CA LYS A 36 -0.77 -24.21 10.87
C LYS A 36 0.34 -23.17 11.06
N VAL A 37 0.02 -21.91 11.34
CA VAL A 37 1.01 -20.87 11.66
C VAL A 37 1.82 -21.25 12.89
N GLN A 38 1.20 -21.80 13.94
CA GLN A 38 1.90 -22.27 15.14
C GLN A 38 2.78 -23.50 14.86
N GLU A 39 2.32 -24.42 14.02
CA GLU A 39 3.09 -25.60 13.58
C GLU A 39 4.30 -25.18 12.72
N VAL A 40 4.09 -24.29 11.74
CA VAL A 40 5.16 -23.69 10.94
C VAL A 40 6.16 -22.92 11.82
N LYS A 41 5.69 -22.19 12.83
CA LYS A 41 6.58 -21.53 13.81
C LYS A 41 7.49 -22.53 14.53
N CYS A 42 7.08 -23.77 14.75
CA CYS A 42 7.93 -24.79 15.36
C CYS A 42 9.08 -25.25 14.44
N ASP A 43 8.84 -25.32 13.12
CA ASP A 43 9.83 -25.75 12.12
C ASP A 43 10.88 -24.67 11.81
N PHE A 44 10.55 -23.39 11.98
CA PHE A 44 11.47 -22.25 11.79
C PHE A 44 12.36 -21.94 13.03
N GLY A 45 12.62 -22.93 13.88
CA GLY A 45 13.20 -22.81 15.22
C GLY A 45 14.47 -21.93 15.40
N ASN A 46 14.64 -21.45 16.65
CA ASN A 46 15.77 -20.73 17.28
C ASN A 46 16.30 -19.42 16.63
N LYS A 47 16.15 -19.18 15.32
CA LYS A 47 16.38 -17.85 14.72
C LYS A 47 15.34 -16.82 15.21
N GLN A 48 14.17 -17.31 15.64
CA GLN A 48 13.03 -16.55 16.17
C GLN A 48 13.33 -15.66 17.38
N LYS A 49 14.29 -16.01 18.26
CA LYS A 49 14.53 -15.25 19.50
C LYS A 49 15.39 -13.99 19.34
N LYS A 50 16.15 -13.88 18.24
CA LYS A 50 17.03 -12.72 17.98
C LYS A 50 16.42 -11.67 17.04
N LEU A 51 15.39 -12.03 16.29
CA LEU A 51 14.68 -11.14 15.37
C LEU A 51 13.53 -10.41 16.09
N GLN A 52 13.82 -9.81 17.25
CA GLN A 52 12.86 -9.02 18.04
C GLN A 52 12.34 -7.81 17.26
N GLN A 53 11.09 -7.44 17.55
CA GLN A 53 10.21 -6.42 16.94
C GLN A 53 10.77 -5.00 16.71
N ALA A 54 12.03 -4.72 17.06
CA ALA A 54 12.84 -3.63 16.50
C ALA A 54 13.05 -3.75 14.96
N MET A 55 12.38 -4.71 14.32
CA MET A 55 12.50 -5.03 12.90
C MET A 55 11.41 -4.47 11.98
N TYR A 56 10.31 -3.94 12.52
CA TYR A 56 9.09 -3.66 11.75
C TYR A 56 9.07 -2.28 11.11
N LEU A 57 9.89 -1.36 11.61
CA LEU A 57 9.68 0.07 11.43
C LEU A 57 11.02 0.81 11.35
N HIS A 58 11.08 1.81 10.48
CA HIS A 58 12.17 2.77 10.42
C HIS A 58 11.57 4.18 10.51
N SER A 59 11.90 4.93 11.57
CA SER A 59 11.54 6.35 11.59
C SER A 59 12.49 7.12 10.67
N VAL A 60 11.91 7.83 9.71
CA VAL A 60 12.66 8.61 8.69
C VAL A 60 12.77 10.08 9.06
N GLY A 61 11.89 10.55 9.94
CA GLY A 61 11.87 11.94 10.40
C GLY A 61 10.72 12.21 11.33
N LYS A 62 10.58 13.46 11.73
CA LYS A 62 9.51 13.92 12.62
C LYS A 62 9.06 15.33 12.29
N ILE A 63 7.83 15.66 12.66
CA ILE A 63 7.32 17.02 12.71
C ILE A 63 7.47 17.51 14.16
N PRO A 64 8.33 18.49 14.45
CA PRO A 64 8.49 19.03 15.80
C PRO A 64 7.20 19.64 16.32
N ASP A 65 6.95 19.46 17.62
CA ASP A 65 5.81 20.05 18.34
C ASP A 65 4.45 19.72 17.69
N PHE A 66 4.34 18.58 17.01
CA PHE A 66 3.14 18.20 16.26
C PHE A 66 1.86 18.22 17.12
N GLU A 67 1.96 17.82 18.39
CA GLU A 67 0.87 17.87 19.36
C GLU A 67 0.31 19.29 19.58
N ASN A 68 1.17 20.31 19.47
CA ASN A 68 0.78 21.72 19.57
C ASN A 68 0.24 22.28 18.24
N LEU A 69 0.60 21.64 17.12
CA LEU A 69 0.19 22.05 15.78
C LEU A 69 -1.17 21.46 15.40
N SER A 70 -1.43 20.22 15.79
CA SER A 70 -2.67 19.52 15.46
C SER A 70 -3.58 19.45 16.68
N SER A 71 -4.56 20.37 16.77
CA SER A 71 -5.67 20.26 17.72
C SER A 71 -6.76 19.29 17.24
N SER A 72 -6.57 18.69 16.08
CA SER A 72 -7.56 17.84 15.41
C SER A 72 -7.35 16.38 15.76
N THR A 73 -8.37 15.75 16.33
CA THR A 73 -8.47 14.28 16.47
C THR A 73 -8.66 13.57 15.12
N ARG A 74 -8.77 14.34 14.02
CA ARG A 74 -8.99 13.83 12.66
C ARG A 74 -7.67 13.46 12.00
N TYR A 75 -7.14 12.30 12.36
CA TYR A 75 -6.00 11.66 11.66
C TYR A 75 -6.34 11.34 10.19
N ASP A 76 -7.62 11.25 9.84
CA ASP A 76 -8.17 11.11 8.50
C ASP A 76 -8.17 12.43 7.71
N SER A 77 -7.90 13.58 8.36
CA SER A 77 -7.91 14.88 7.71
C SER A 77 -6.60 15.17 7.00
N GLU A 78 -6.69 15.56 5.73
CA GLU A 78 -5.54 15.99 4.93
C GLU A 78 -4.84 17.25 5.45
N ILE A 79 -5.49 18.02 6.33
CA ILE A 79 -4.87 19.19 6.97
C ILE A 79 -3.60 18.76 7.72
N VAL A 80 -3.55 17.53 8.26
CA VAL A 80 -2.36 17.02 8.95
C VAL A 80 -1.14 16.95 8.03
N GLU A 81 -1.35 16.77 6.72
CA GLU A 81 -0.27 16.71 5.73
C GLU A 81 0.33 18.08 5.41
N GLN A 82 -0.37 19.19 5.73
CA GLN A 82 0.22 20.53 5.61
C GLN A 82 1.38 20.72 6.58
N TYR A 83 1.40 19.97 7.69
CA TYR A 83 2.50 20.02 8.63
C TYR A 83 3.77 19.31 8.14
N LEU A 84 3.71 18.57 7.01
CA LEU A 84 4.91 17.98 6.40
C LEU A 84 5.94 19.03 6.01
N GLU A 85 5.54 20.29 5.75
CA GLU A 85 6.48 21.41 5.53
C GLU A 85 7.47 21.58 6.68
N LYS A 86 7.08 21.19 7.91
CA LYS A 86 7.89 21.30 9.13
C LYS A 86 8.65 20.01 9.45
N ALA A 87 8.54 18.98 8.61
CA ALA A 87 9.21 17.71 8.84
C ALA A 87 10.72 17.87 8.79
N ILE A 88 11.40 17.32 9.80
CA ILE A 88 12.85 17.21 9.89
C ILE A 88 13.21 15.74 9.71
N LEU A 89 14.06 15.45 8.73
CA LEU A 89 14.56 14.10 8.53
C LEU A 89 15.67 13.78 9.54
N TYR A 90 15.70 12.54 10.03
CA TYR A 90 16.81 12.09 10.90
C TYR A 90 18.12 11.87 10.14
N GLN A 91 18.02 11.71 8.83
CA GLN A 91 19.13 11.62 7.90
C GLN A 91 18.80 12.56 6.76
N ASN A 92 19.77 13.29 6.22
CA ASN A 92 19.46 14.21 5.13
C ASN A 92 18.93 13.41 3.90
N ALA A 93 18.21 14.08 3.00
CA ALA A 93 17.55 13.39 1.89
C ALA A 93 18.52 12.60 1.00
N VAL A 94 19.75 13.08 0.82
CA VAL A 94 20.80 12.39 0.04
C VAL A 94 21.21 11.09 0.74
N GLN A 95 21.50 11.14 2.04
CA GLN A 95 21.85 9.96 2.85
C GLN A 95 20.72 8.93 2.89
N LEU A 96 19.47 9.39 2.93
CA LEU A 96 18.31 8.51 2.88
C LEU A 96 18.21 7.81 1.52
N MET A 97 18.49 8.51 0.42
CA MET A 97 18.50 7.92 -0.93
C MET A 97 19.67 6.98 -1.15
N GLU A 98 20.90 7.35 -0.74
CA GLU A 98 22.07 6.47 -0.77
C GLU A 98 21.79 5.17 0.00
N LYS A 99 21.17 5.27 1.17
CA LYS A 99 20.71 4.09 1.92
C LYS A 99 19.60 3.33 1.21
N ARG A 100 18.69 4.00 0.53
CA ARG A 100 17.65 3.35 -0.30
C ARG A 100 18.24 2.58 -1.47
N GLU A 101 19.33 3.05 -2.06
CA GLU A 101 20.09 2.29 -3.08
C GLU A 101 20.78 1.07 -2.49
N GLU A 102 21.12 1.09 -1.20
CA GLU A 102 21.53 -0.13 -0.51
C GLU A 102 20.34 -1.09 -0.42
N PHE A 103 19.15 -0.65 -0.02
CA PHE A 103 17.98 -1.51 0.17
C PHE A 103 17.32 -2.04 -1.13
N ALA A 104 16.76 -3.25 -1.08
CA ALA A 104 15.78 -3.69 -2.08
C ALA A 104 14.43 -3.04 -1.78
N VAL A 105 14.21 -1.80 -2.23
CA VAL A 105 12.96 -1.08 -1.94
C VAL A 105 11.87 -1.47 -2.94
N ILE A 106 10.69 -1.84 -2.42
CA ILE A 106 9.59 -2.31 -3.25
C ILE A 106 9.18 -1.31 -4.32
N GLU A 107 9.23 -0.06 -3.90
CA GLU A 107 8.75 1.12 -4.59
C GLU A 107 9.65 1.53 -5.77
N ASP A 108 10.90 1.07 -5.79
CA ASP A 108 11.92 1.51 -6.76
C ASP A 108 12.29 0.41 -7.76
N ASP A 109 12.60 -0.81 -7.29
CA ASP A 109 13.18 -1.85 -8.16
C ASP A 109 13.01 -3.30 -7.63
N PHE A 110 11.92 -3.58 -6.91
CA PHE A 110 11.77 -4.90 -6.29
C PHE A 110 11.69 -6.05 -7.28
N GLY A 111 11.02 -5.84 -8.41
CA GLY A 111 10.79 -6.87 -9.42
C GLY A 111 12.12 -7.41 -9.93
N PRO A 112 12.97 -6.57 -10.53
CA PRO A 112 14.30 -6.95 -10.99
C PRO A 112 15.20 -7.51 -9.88
N THR A 113 15.11 -6.97 -8.66
CA THR A 113 15.84 -7.51 -7.51
C THR A 113 15.43 -8.94 -7.18
N LEU A 114 14.12 -9.22 -7.13
CA LEU A 114 13.61 -10.57 -6.89
C LEU A 114 13.87 -11.50 -8.08
N GLU A 115 13.79 -11.01 -9.31
CA GLU A 115 14.17 -11.75 -10.52
C GLU A 115 15.61 -12.22 -10.46
N LYS A 116 16.54 -11.37 -10.01
CA LYS A 116 17.93 -11.75 -9.76
C LYS A 116 18.08 -12.79 -8.64
N MET A 117 17.24 -12.74 -7.61
CA MET A 117 17.26 -13.69 -6.49
C MET A 117 16.63 -15.05 -6.84
N MET A 118 15.71 -15.09 -7.79
CA MET A 118 15.20 -16.33 -8.39
C MET A 118 16.34 -16.94 -9.24
N LYS A 119 17.14 -17.84 -8.63
CA LYS A 119 18.33 -18.52 -9.22
C LYS A 119 18.30 -18.59 -10.76
N GLU A 120 19.44 -18.23 -11.39
CA GLU A 120 19.75 -18.41 -12.81
C GLU A 120 19.18 -19.75 -13.36
N GLY A 121 17.95 -19.74 -13.89
CA GLY A 121 17.37 -20.91 -14.56
C GLY A 121 15.91 -21.28 -14.28
N LYS A 122 15.25 -20.80 -13.20
CA LYS A 122 13.78 -21.00 -13.06
C LYS A 122 13.03 -19.77 -13.55
N GLN A 123 12.50 -19.86 -14.77
CA GLN A 123 11.62 -18.83 -15.32
C GLN A 123 10.36 -18.69 -14.44
N PRO A 124 9.92 -17.46 -14.11
CA PRO A 124 8.65 -17.24 -13.42
C PRO A 124 7.51 -17.91 -14.21
N SER A 125 6.79 -18.82 -13.56
CA SER A 125 5.53 -19.36 -14.08
C SER A 125 4.60 -19.77 -12.94
N PHE A 126 3.31 -19.91 -13.23
CA PHE A 126 2.34 -20.44 -12.26
C PHE A 126 2.76 -21.80 -11.68
N GLN A 127 3.23 -22.71 -12.53
CA GLN A 127 3.66 -24.04 -12.10
C GLN A 127 4.86 -23.96 -11.14
N ASN A 128 5.86 -23.13 -11.46
CA ASN A 128 7.04 -22.97 -10.61
C ASN A 128 6.69 -22.32 -9.27
N LEU A 129 5.72 -21.40 -9.24
CA LEU A 129 5.20 -20.82 -8.00
C LEU A 129 4.52 -21.89 -7.13
N VAL A 130 3.67 -22.74 -7.71
CA VAL A 130 3.04 -23.84 -6.97
C VAL A 130 4.09 -24.77 -6.38
N ASP A 131 5.13 -25.11 -7.15
CA ASP A 131 6.24 -25.95 -6.68
C ASP A 131 7.08 -25.27 -5.59
N ALA A 132 7.23 -23.95 -5.64
CA ALA A 132 7.86 -23.17 -4.58
C ALA A 132 7.01 -23.21 -3.28
N CYS A 133 5.69 -23.07 -3.39
CA CYS A 133 4.76 -23.10 -2.26
C CYS A 133 4.64 -24.48 -1.60
N ARG A 134 4.75 -25.58 -2.36
CA ARG A 134 4.76 -26.97 -1.83
C ARG A 134 5.85 -27.25 -0.80
N LYS A 135 6.90 -26.41 -0.75
CA LYS A 135 7.94 -26.52 0.29
C LYS A 135 7.41 -26.10 1.66
N TYR A 136 6.37 -25.28 1.70
CA TYR A 136 5.85 -24.67 2.92
C TYR A 136 4.52 -25.27 3.36
N ASP A 137 3.74 -25.83 2.44
CA ASP A 137 2.38 -26.32 2.69
C ASP A 137 2.12 -27.73 2.14
N ASP A 138 1.11 -28.37 2.70
CA ASP A 138 0.68 -29.71 2.30
C ASP A 138 -0.17 -29.70 1.02
N GLU A 139 -0.31 -30.87 0.38
CA GLU A 139 -1.06 -31.00 -0.88
C GLU A 139 -2.55 -30.63 -0.77
N ILE A 140 -3.16 -30.74 0.42
CA ILE A 140 -4.57 -30.40 0.61
C ILE A 140 -4.74 -28.88 0.53
N ALA A 141 -3.89 -28.13 1.24
CA ALA A 141 -3.95 -26.69 1.23
C ALA A 141 -3.41 -26.08 -0.08
N ILE A 142 -2.40 -26.68 -0.71
CA ILE A 142 -2.02 -26.30 -2.07
C ILE A 142 -3.20 -26.41 -3.04
N ARG A 143 -3.99 -27.49 -2.98
CA ARG A 143 -5.22 -27.64 -3.81
C ARG A 143 -6.26 -26.58 -3.49
N MET A 144 -6.42 -26.20 -2.22
CA MET A 144 -7.31 -25.12 -1.81
C MET A 144 -6.90 -23.80 -2.45
N HIS A 145 -5.62 -23.42 -2.37
CA HIS A 145 -5.08 -22.20 -2.99
C HIS A 145 -5.22 -22.21 -4.52
N VAL A 146 -4.98 -23.35 -5.17
CA VAL A 146 -5.21 -23.52 -6.62
C VAL A 146 -6.68 -23.31 -6.95
N THR A 147 -7.60 -23.87 -6.15
CA THR A 147 -9.04 -23.73 -6.36
C THR A 147 -9.47 -22.27 -6.26
N LYS A 148 -9.03 -21.55 -5.21
CA LYS A 148 -9.30 -20.13 -5.05
C LYS A 148 -8.74 -19.30 -6.22
N SER A 149 -7.49 -19.57 -6.63
CA SER A 149 -6.85 -18.92 -7.78
C SER A 149 -7.64 -19.13 -9.08
N ASN A 150 -8.11 -20.36 -9.36
CA ASN A 150 -8.91 -20.66 -10.54
C ASN A 150 -10.24 -19.89 -10.59
N VAL A 151 -10.74 -19.40 -9.46
CA VAL A 151 -11.93 -18.54 -9.40
C VAL A 151 -11.55 -17.06 -9.59
N THR A 152 -10.50 -16.60 -8.91
CA THR A 152 -10.21 -15.16 -8.75
C THR A 152 -9.27 -14.59 -9.81
N HIS A 153 -8.50 -15.42 -10.53
CA HIS A 153 -7.54 -14.95 -11.54
C HIS A 153 -8.18 -14.14 -12.68
N ARG A 154 -9.49 -14.32 -12.95
CA ARG A 154 -10.24 -13.53 -13.94
C ARG A 154 -10.16 -12.02 -13.69
N TYR A 155 -10.04 -11.61 -12.41
CA TYR A 155 -9.83 -10.21 -12.03
C TYR A 155 -8.61 -9.59 -12.73
N PHE A 156 -7.51 -10.35 -12.84
CA PHE A 156 -6.27 -9.93 -13.48
C PHE A 156 -6.33 -10.04 -15.00
N ILE A 157 -7.00 -11.06 -15.55
CA ILE A 157 -7.22 -11.19 -17.01
C ILE A 157 -7.95 -9.96 -17.55
N GLN A 158 -9.00 -9.51 -16.85
CA GLN A 158 -9.76 -8.31 -17.21
C GLN A 158 -8.92 -7.03 -17.24
N ARG A 159 -7.73 -7.05 -16.63
CA ARG A 159 -6.73 -5.97 -16.60
C ARG A 159 -5.59 -6.19 -17.60
N GLY A 160 -5.75 -7.12 -18.54
CA GLY A 160 -4.78 -7.39 -19.60
C GLY A 160 -3.61 -8.29 -19.18
N ILE A 161 -3.67 -8.94 -18.02
CA ILE A 161 -2.63 -9.86 -17.56
C ILE A 161 -2.81 -11.22 -18.24
N SER A 162 -1.71 -11.80 -18.73
CA SER A 162 -1.70 -13.15 -19.32
C SER A 162 -2.22 -14.20 -18.34
N GLU A 163 -2.89 -15.24 -18.85
CA GLU A 163 -3.45 -16.35 -18.08
C GLU A 163 -2.50 -16.90 -16.99
N ASP A 164 -1.25 -17.21 -17.35
CA ASP A 164 -0.27 -17.79 -16.43
C ASP A 164 0.04 -16.84 -15.24
N ASN A 165 0.41 -15.60 -15.53
CA ASN A 165 0.65 -14.57 -14.51
C ASN A 165 -0.61 -14.27 -13.68
N ALA A 166 -1.79 -14.20 -14.31
CA ALA A 166 -3.05 -13.96 -13.62
C ALA A 166 -3.33 -15.04 -12.57
N ARG A 167 -3.11 -16.32 -12.92
CA ARG A 167 -3.24 -17.45 -11.99
C ARG A 167 -2.19 -17.41 -10.90
N ALA A 168 -0.95 -17.04 -11.24
CA ALA A 168 0.14 -16.90 -10.28
C ALA A 168 -0.10 -15.77 -9.25
N TYR A 169 -0.58 -14.60 -9.69
CA TYR A 169 -0.96 -13.50 -8.80
C TYR A 169 -2.06 -13.90 -7.84
N ALA A 170 -3.14 -14.47 -8.37
CA ALA A 170 -4.27 -14.94 -7.56
C ALA A 170 -3.85 -16.04 -6.56
N PHE A 171 -2.97 -16.96 -6.98
CA PHE A 171 -2.47 -18.01 -6.12
C PHE A 171 -1.55 -17.48 -5.01
N ALA A 172 -0.65 -16.54 -5.32
CA ALA A 172 0.23 -15.95 -4.31
C ALA A 172 -0.56 -15.21 -3.21
N LEU A 173 -1.62 -14.49 -3.58
CA LEU A 173 -2.53 -13.84 -2.62
C LEU A 173 -3.29 -14.85 -1.75
N ALA A 174 -3.83 -15.90 -2.38
CA ALA A 174 -4.51 -16.99 -1.67
C ALA A 174 -3.56 -17.72 -0.70
N PHE A 175 -2.32 -17.97 -1.13
CA PHE A 175 -1.29 -18.60 -0.30
C PHE A 175 -0.87 -17.71 0.89
N TYR A 176 -0.66 -16.41 0.65
CA TYR A 176 -0.30 -15.46 1.70
C TYR A 176 -1.33 -15.43 2.84
N THR A 177 -2.62 -15.35 2.49
CA THR A 177 -3.74 -15.29 3.44
C THR A 177 -4.04 -16.63 4.12
N GLY A 178 -3.61 -17.75 3.53
CA GLY A 178 -3.98 -19.09 3.96
C GLY A 178 -3.16 -19.71 5.10
N ALA A 179 -2.04 -19.11 5.51
CA ALA A 179 -1.22 -19.42 6.71
C ALA A 179 0.19 -18.79 6.69
N TYR A 180 0.61 -18.21 5.57
CA TYR A 180 2.03 -17.85 5.38
C TYR A 180 2.32 -16.36 5.44
N SER A 181 1.34 -15.54 5.82
CA SER A 181 1.50 -14.10 5.98
C SER A 181 2.68 -13.73 6.88
N TRP A 182 2.87 -14.47 7.97
CA TRP A 182 4.01 -14.30 8.89
C TRP A 182 5.35 -14.64 8.24
N ALA A 183 5.47 -15.81 7.60
CA ALA A 183 6.71 -16.27 6.97
C ALA A 183 7.12 -15.36 5.80
N MET A 184 6.16 -14.97 4.97
CA MET A 184 6.40 -14.06 3.85
C MET A 184 6.74 -12.65 4.32
N SER A 185 6.11 -12.16 5.39
CA SER A 185 6.49 -10.88 6.00
C SER A 185 7.93 -10.89 6.53
N MET A 186 8.37 -12.01 7.12
CA MET A 186 9.74 -12.18 7.57
C MET A 186 10.75 -12.20 6.43
N GLU A 187 10.49 -12.99 5.38
CA GLU A 187 11.37 -13.04 4.21
C GLU A 187 11.45 -11.69 3.50
N ALA A 188 10.32 -10.97 3.39
CA ALA A 188 10.29 -9.60 2.85
C ALA A 188 11.17 -8.66 3.68
N ASN A 189 11.16 -8.80 5.00
CA ASN A 189 12.03 -8.04 5.89
C ASN A 189 13.52 -8.38 5.66
N VAL A 190 13.85 -9.66 5.50
CA VAL A 190 15.21 -10.10 5.17
C VAL A 190 15.67 -9.55 3.82
N VAL A 191 14.80 -9.54 2.80
CA VAL A 191 15.10 -8.91 1.50
C VAL A 191 15.31 -7.41 1.67
N ALA A 192 14.39 -6.72 2.34
CA ALA A 192 14.46 -5.29 2.58
C ALA A 192 15.74 -4.90 3.34
N ARG A 193 16.25 -5.75 4.23
CA ARG A 193 17.42 -5.47 5.09
C ARG A 193 18.75 -6.00 4.60
N ARG A 194 18.77 -6.85 3.57
CA ARG A 194 19.96 -7.61 3.15
C ARG A 194 21.17 -6.77 2.75
N SER A 195 21.01 -5.47 2.69
CA SER A 195 22.04 -4.52 2.31
C SER A 195 22.40 -3.51 3.38
N LEU A 196 21.82 -3.59 4.58
CA LEU A 196 22.44 -2.95 5.73
C LEU A 196 23.79 -3.64 5.95
N LYS A 197 24.88 -3.00 5.57
CA LYS A 197 26.20 -3.22 6.19
C LYS A 197 26.17 -2.78 7.66
N GLN A 198 25.16 -3.19 8.42
CA GLN A 198 25.22 -3.12 9.87
C GLN A 198 26.00 -4.34 10.33
N ASP A 199 27.20 -4.07 10.83
CA ASP A 199 28.26 -4.95 11.34
C ASP A 199 27.84 -5.97 12.44
N GLN A 200 26.59 -6.42 12.50
CA GLN A 200 26.11 -7.35 13.53
C GLN A 200 25.18 -8.46 13.04
N LEU A 201 24.71 -8.44 11.79
CA LEU A 201 24.05 -9.59 11.18
C LEU A 201 25.06 -10.28 10.28
N ASN A 202 25.50 -11.49 10.67
CA ASN A 202 26.34 -12.37 9.84
C ASN A 202 25.72 -12.45 8.43
N SER A 203 26.29 -11.72 7.48
CA SER A 203 25.81 -11.56 6.11
C SER A 203 25.77 -12.89 5.32
N GLU A 204 26.44 -13.93 5.85
CA GLU A 204 26.42 -15.29 5.31
C GLU A 204 25.20 -16.13 5.74
N GLU A 205 24.48 -15.76 6.82
CA GLU A 205 23.38 -16.57 7.39
C GLU A 205 21.97 -16.23 6.88
N ALA A 206 21.82 -15.10 6.20
CA ALA A 206 20.57 -14.68 5.59
C ALA A 206 20.73 -14.78 4.08
N LYS A 207 20.48 -15.95 3.48
CA LYS A 207 20.16 -16.12 2.05
C LYS A 207 18.63 -16.28 1.92
N VAL A 208 18.01 -15.52 1.02
CA VAL A 208 16.57 -15.51 0.80
C VAL A 208 16.36 -16.70 -0.07
N ASP A 209 15.50 -17.58 0.39
CA ASP A 209 15.18 -18.77 -0.36
C ASP A 209 14.64 -18.36 -1.73
N SER A 210 15.16 -18.96 -2.81
CA SER A 210 14.69 -18.66 -4.16
C SER A 210 13.18 -18.91 -4.31
N ASN A 211 12.64 -19.82 -3.50
CA ASN A 211 11.20 -20.06 -3.42
C ASN A 211 10.47 -18.87 -2.77
N ALA A 212 10.96 -18.34 -1.65
CA ALA A 212 10.40 -17.15 -1.02
C ALA A 212 10.46 -15.92 -1.94
N ALA A 213 11.56 -15.74 -2.69
CA ALA A 213 11.69 -14.68 -3.68
C ALA A 213 10.60 -14.78 -4.77
N MET A 214 10.32 -15.99 -5.26
CA MET A 214 9.26 -16.23 -6.26
C MET A 214 7.86 -15.94 -5.72
N ILE A 215 7.58 -16.33 -4.46
CA ILE A 215 6.30 -16.04 -3.82
C ILE A 215 6.12 -14.53 -3.66
N MET A 216 7.14 -13.82 -3.16
CA MET A 216 7.11 -12.36 -3.02
C MET A 216 6.96 -11.65 -4.36
N TYR A 217 7.60 -12.16 -5.41
CA TYR A 217 7.52 -11.59 -6.76
C TYR A 217 6.07 -11.56 -7.25
N TYR A 218 5.40 -12.71 -7.19
CA TYR A 218 4.01 -12.82 -7.61
C TYR A 218 3.03 -12.13 -6.67
N LEU A 219 3.31 -12.10 -5.36
CA LEU A 219 2.49 -11.38 -4.39
C LEU A 219 2.49 -9.87 -4.66
N ILE A 220 3.67 -9.27 -4.87
CA ILE A 220 3.80 -7.82 -5.09
C ILE A 220 3.20 -7.41 -6.42
N LYS A 221 3.49 -8.17 -7.48
CA LYS A 221 2.88 -7.95 -8.80
C LYS A 221 1.36 -8.12 -8.75
N GLY A 222 0.86 -9.11 -8.01
CA GLY A 222 -0.58 -9.27 -7.78
C GLY A 222 -1.19 -8.06 -7.07
N LEU A 223 -0.58 -7.61 -5.97
CA LEU A 223 -1.03 -6.45 -5.20
C LEU A 223 -0.98 -5.15 -5.99
N SER A 224 0.02 -4.95 -6.84
CA SER A 224 0.09 -3.74 -7.66
C SER A 224 -1.15 -3.59 -8.52
N HIS A 225 -1.69 -4.69 -9.07
CA HIS A 225 -2.88 -4.73 -9.92
C HIS A 225 -4.23 -4.62 -9.18
N ILE A 226 -4.23 -4.63 -7.85
CA ILE A 226 -5.43 -4.42 -7.04
C ILE A 226 -5.65 -2.92 -6.84
N ALA A 227 -6.90 -2.48 -6.85
CA ALA A 227 -7.28 -1.09 -6.62
C ALA A 227 -6.90 -0.60 -5.21
N PHE A 228 -6.62 0.70 -5.07
CA PHE A 228 -6.33 1.30 -3.78
C PHE A 228 -7.56 1.33 -2.88
N TYR A 229 -7.39 0.97 -1.62
CA TYR A 229 -8.36 1.18 -0.56
C TYR A 229 -8.13 2.53 0.13
N TRP A 230 -9.06 3.45 -0.09
CA TRP A 230 -9.13 4.75 0.57
C TRP A 230 -10.17 4.69 1.68
N GLY A 231 -9.70 4.64 2.92
CA GLY A 231 -10.58 4.43 4.07
C GLY A 231 -9.80 4.13 5.34
N VAL A 232 -10.52 3.71 6.37
CA VAL A 232 -9.93 3.38 7.67
C VAL A 232 -9.64 1.89 7.72
N ALA A 233 -8.40 1.53 8.03
CA ALA A 233 -8.00 0.16 8.35
C ALA A 233 -7.60 0.08 9.82
N THR A 234 -7.93 -1.03 10.49
CA THR A 234 -7.60 -1.30 11.89
C THR A 234 -6.67 -2.49 11.97
N ARG A 235 -5.63 -2.39 12.79
CA ARG A 235 -4.70 -3.49 13.04
C ARG A 235 -4.45 -3.66 14.53
N TYR A 236 -4.69 -4.86 15.03
CA TYR A 236 -4.33 -5.24 16.39
C TYR A 236 -2.90 -5.77 16.39
N VAL A 237 -2.03 -5.27 17.25
CA VAL A 237 -0.61 -5.69 17.33
C VAL A 237 -0.16 -5.73 18.79
N GLU A 238 0.81 -6.59 19.07
CA GLU A 238 1.50 -6.59 20.36
C GLU A 238 2.78 -5.77 20.22
N LEU A 239 2.86 -4.63 20.92
CA LEU A 239 4.04 -3.77 20.96
C LEU A 239 4.69 -3.79 22.33
N THR A 240 6.02 -3.85 22.37
CA THR A 240 6.77 -3.66 23.62
C THR A 240 6.89 -2.18 23.97
N ASP A 241 7.25 -1.86 25.21
CA ASP A 241 7.54 -0.48 25.64
C ASP A 241 8.62 0.18 24.77
N LYS A 242 9.55 -0.61 24.22
CA LYS A 242 10.57 -0.13 23.29
C LYS A 242 9.97 0.25 21.95
N ASP A 243 9.09 -0.59 21.39
CA ASP A 243 8.45 -0.32 20.09
C ASP A 243 7.55 0.92 20.16
N LEU A 244 6.86 1.12 21.29
CA LEU A 244 6.02 2.29 21.53
C LEU A 244 6.80 3.62 21.50
N GLN A 245 8.11 3.60 21.73
CA GLN A 245 8.93 4.81 21.69
C GLN A 245 9.06 5.40 20.27
N ASP A 246 8.88 4.57 19.24
CA ASP A 246 8.92 4.99 17.84
C ASP A 246 7.58 5.55 17.35
N TYR A 247 6.49 5.33 18.10
CA TYR A 247 5.16 5.84 17.81
C TYR A 247 4.85 7.07 18.67
N LYS A 248 5.53 8.19 18.40
CA LYS A 248 5.20 9.48 19.04
C LYS A 248 4.46 10.38 18.06
N PRO A 249 3.49 11.18 18.50
CA PRO A 249 2.82 12.14 17.61
C PRO A 249 3.85 13.01 16.85
N GLY A 250 3.68 13.11 15.54
CA GLY A 250 4.61 13.79 14.64
C GLY A 250 5.70 12.90 14.03
N GLU A 251 5.94 11.69 14.55
CA GLU A 251 6.90 10.76 13.94
C GLU A 251 6.41 10.29 12.57
N ILE A 252 7.35 10.17 11.63
CA ILE A 252 7.13 9.61 10.30
C ILE A 252 7.79 8.26 10.24
N VAL A 253 6.97 7.22 10.21
CA VAL A 253 7.39 5.84 10.34
C VAL A 253 7.15 5.06 9.05
N THR A 254 8.13 4.28 8.63
CA THR A 254 8.03 3.41 7.46
C THR A 254 8.00 1.96 7.90
N TRP A 255 6.99 1.21 7.48
CA TRP A 255 6.90 -0.23 7.76
C TRP A 255 7.69 -1.03 6.73
N LEU A 256 8.62 -1.86 7.18
CA LEU A 256 9.57 -2.55 6.28
C LEU A 256 9.07 -3.89 5.74
N GLN A 257 7.85 -4.28 6.06
CA GLN A 257 7.29 -5.59 5.72
C GLN A 257 5.80 -5.49 5.39
N PHE A 258 5.26 -6.57 4.83
CA PHE A 258 3.83 -6.68 4.60
C PHE A 258 3.09 -6.50 5.91
N SER A 259 1.99 -5.79 5.81
CA SER A 259 1.23 -5.35 6.96
C SER A 259 -0.24 -5.57 6.69
N SER A 260 -0.76 -6.65 7.26
CA SER A 260 -2.17 -7.02 7.18
C SER A 260 -2.96 -6.27 8.25
N SER A 261 -4.09 -5.71 7.85
CA SER A 261 -5.05 -4.95 8.65
C SER A 261 -6.46 -5.33 8.20
N ASP A 262 -7.50 -4.91 8.90
CA ASP A 262 -8.90 -5.14 8.55
C ASP A 262 -9.60 -3.79 8.26
N LYS A 263 -10.60 -3.74 7.38
CA LYS A 263 -11.35 -2.49 7.08
C LYS A 263 -12.18 -1.93 8.24
N GLY A 264 -12.15 -2.55 9.43
CA GLY A 264 -12.83 -2.05 10.62
C GLY A 264 -14.22 -2.66 10.83
N GLY A 265 -14.37 -3.96 10.58
CA GLY A 265 -15.61 -4.71 10.84
C GLY A 265 -15.83 -5.03 12.33
N LYS A 266 -17.08 -5.28 12.74
CA LYS A 266 -17.48 -5.56 14.13
C LYS A 266 -16.90 -6.86 14.74
N ASN A 267 -16.06 -7.63 14.03
CA ASN A 267 -15.74 -9.01 14.39
C ASN A 267 -14.24 -9.38 14.33
N LEU A 268 -13.32 -8.50 14.73
CA LEU A 268 -11.92 -8.90 14.96
C LEU A 268 -11.77 -9.62 16.31
N GLN A 269 -12.56 -10.65 16.58
CA GLN A 269 -12.53 -11.37 17.87
C GLN A 269 -11.16 -12.01 18.14
N TRP A 270 -10.44 -12.41 17.10
CA TRP A 270 -9.22 -13.21 17.18
C TRP A 270 -7.95 -12.46 17.58
N PHE A 271 -7.97 -11.13 17.59
CA PHE A 271 -6.79 -10.33 17.94
C PHE A 271 -7.05 -9.34 19.08
N GLN A 272 -8.18 -9.50 19.79
CA GLN A 272 -8.56 -8.60 20.87
C GLN A 272 -7.68 -8.75 22.11
N GLU A 273 -6.90 -9.81 22.26
CA GLU A 273 -5.95 -9.90 23.39
C GLU A 273 -4.71 -9.01 23.21
N ARG A 274 -4.44 -8.50 22.00
CA ARG A 274 -3.25 -7.70 21.73
C ARG A 274 -3.32 -6.32 22.39
N ASN A 275 -2.17 -5.86 22.88
CA ASN A 275 -2.05 -4.66 23.72
C ASN A 275 -2.17 -3.32 22.98
N THR A 276 -2.16 -3.32 21.65
CA THR A 276 -2.18 -2.09 20.84
C THR A 276 -3.11 -2.22 19.64
N ILE A 277 -3.83 -1.14 19.35
CA ILE A 277 -4.69 -0.96 18.18
C ILE A 277 -4.12 0.18 17.33
N LEU A 278 -3.82 -0.11 16.07
CA LEU A 278 -3.44 0.89 15.07
C LEU A 278 -4.67 1.20 14.22
N THR A 279 -5.05 2.47 14.17
CA THR A 279 -6.15 2.96 13.33
C THR A 279 -5.54 3.80 12.21
N ILE A 280 -5.73 3.39 10.96
CA ILE A 280 -4.93 3.84 9.82
C ILE A 280 -5.83 4.47 8.77
N ALA A 281 -5.63 5.74 8.44
CA ALA A 281 -6.22 6.35 7.25
C ALA A 281 -5.38 5.97 6.02
N SER A 282 -5.84 4.93 5.30
CA SER A 282 -5.17 4.30 4.15
C SER A 282 -5.27 5.13 2.87
N LEU A 283 -4.18 5.12 2.10
CA LEU A 283 -4.08 5.68 0.74
C LEU A 283 -3.74 4.63 -0.31
N THR A 284 -2.91 3.66 0.04
CA THR A 284 -2.44 2.64 -0.91
C THR A 284 -2.59 1.21 -0.37
N GLY A 285 -3.29 1.01 0.75
CA GLY A 285 -3.70 -0.34 1.17
C GLY A 285 -4.50 -1.05 0.07
N ARG A 286 -4.42 -2.37 0.00
CA ARG A 286 -5.13 -3.19 -1.00
C ARG A 286 -6.13 -4.11 -0.32
N SER A 287 -7.40 -4.01 -0.70
CA SER A 287 -8.43 -4.96 -0.27
C SER A 287 -8.16 -6.32 -0.91
N ILE A 288 -7.88 -7.35 -0.12
CA ILE A 288 -7.58 -8.71 -0.63
C ILE A 288 -8.61 -9.77 -0.24
N ILE A 289 -9.73 -9.37 0.36
CA ILE A 289 -10.84 -10.25 0.75
C ILE A 289 -11.23 -11.23 -0.38
N ASP A 290 -11.37 -10.74 -1.61
CA ASP A 290 -11.80 -11.56 -2.75
C ASP A 290 -10.81 -12.68 -3.08
N PHE A 291 -9.53 -12.50 -2.75
CA PHE A 291 -8.45 -13.46 -3.00
C PHE A 291 -8.15 -14.33 -1.79
N SER A 292 -8.68 -13.98 -0.62
CA SER A 292 -8.40 -14.67 0.64
C SER A 292 -9.08 -16.03 0.72
N ASN A 293 -8.41 -17.01 1.33
CA ASN A 293 -9.05 -18.28 1.73
C ASN A 293 -9.90 -18.13 3.00
N CYS A 294 -9.87 -16.96 3.65
CA CYS A 294 -10.56 -16.63 4.89
C CYS A 294 -11.59 -15.50 4.68
N ASP A 295 -12.15 -15.38 3.48
CA ASP A 295 -12.98 -14.26 2.98
C ASP A 295 -14.30 -13.99 3.75
N GLN A 296 -14.64 -14.81 4.75
CA GLN A 296 -15.84 -14.66 5.58
C GLN A 296 -15.56 -14.11 6.98
N GLU A 297 -14.28 -14.01 7.37
CA GLU A 297 -13.89 -13.63 8.73
C GLU A 297 -13.20 -12.26 8.79
N GLU A 298 -12.51 -11.84 7.72
CA GLU A 298 -11.73 -10.59 7.68
C GLU A 298 -11.93 -9.85 6.35
N ASP A 299 -12.15 -8.53 6.44
CA ASP A 299 -12.11 -7.64 5.28
C ASP A 299 -10.69 -7.06 5.18
N GLU A 300 -9.77 -7.95 4.79
CA GLU A 300 -8.33 -7.69 4.88
C GLU A 300 -7.88 -6.58 3.92
N VAL A 301 -7.17 -5.61 4.48
CA VAL A 301 -6.40 -4.58 3.78
C VAL A 301 -4.92 -4.86 3.99
N LEU A 302 -4.23 -5.17 2.89
CA LEU A 302 -2.80 -5.43 2.89
C LEU A 302 -2.02 -4.20 2.43
N PHE A 303 -1.06 -3.78 3.25
CA PHE A 303 -0.08 -2.74 2.91
C PHE A 303 1.21 -3.38 2.43
N LEU A 304 1.79 -2.81 1.37
CA LEU A 304 3.09 -3.21 0.85
C LEU A 304 4.21 -2.81 1.82
N PRO A 305 5.32 -3.56 1.87
CA PRO A 305 6.55 -3.09 2.51
C PRO A 305 6.95 -1.71 1.99
N HIS A 306 7.55 -0.93 2.87
CA HIS A 306 7.91 0.48 2.75
C HIS A 306 6.75 1.50 2.76
N SER A 307 5.52 1.06 3.03
CA SER A 307 4.42 1.98 3.33
C SER A 307 4.77 2.91 4.50
N SER A 308 4.57 4.21 4.31
CA SER A 308 4.95 5.26 5.27
C SER A 308 3.75 5.93 5.90
N PHE A 309 3.86 6.25 7.19
CA PHE A 309 2.77 6.74 8.02
C PHE A 309 3.23 7.89 8.91
N LEU A 310 2.41 8.92 9.02
CA LEU A 310 2.51 9.93 10.06
C LEU A 310 1.76 9.44 11.30
N VAL A 311 2.44 9.44 12.44
CA VAL A 311 1.80 9.19 13.73
C VAL A 311 1.07 10.45 14.16
N CYS A 312 -0.27 10.42 14.13
CA CYS A 312 -1.08 11.60 14.43
C CYS A 312 -1.38 11.72 15.92
N GLN A 313 -1.67 10.61 16.59
CA GLN A 313 -2.07 10.61 17.98
C GLN A 313 -1.80 9.24 18.62
N VAL A 314 -1.46 9.25 19.92
CA VAL A 314 -1.38 8.05 20.74
C VAL A 314 -2.18 8.26 22.03
N VAL A 315 -3.08 7.34 22.33
CA VAL A 315 -3.95 7.38 23.52
C VAL A 315 -3.85 6.04 24.23
N TYR A 316 -3.71 6.05 25.55
CA TYR A 316 -3.87 4.85 26.34
C TYR A 316 -5.32 4.75 26.83
N ASP A 317 -6.00 3.68 26.41
CA ASP A 317 -7.34 3.33 26.87
C ASP A 317 -7.22 2.56 28.19
N GLU A 318 -7.42 3.24 29.31
CA GLU A 318 -7.33 2.64 30.65
C GLU A 318 -8.34 1.51 30.87
N LYS A 319 -9.54 1.64 30.29
CA LYS A 319 -10.63 0.68 30.47
C LYS A 319 -10.29 -0.65 29.83
N HIS A 320 -9.71 -0.61 28.63
CA HIS A 320 -9.34 -1.80 27.88
C HIS A 320 -7.87 -2.19 28.05
N ARG A 321 -7.07 -1.36 28.75
CA ARG A 321 -5.62 -1.49 28.94
C ARG A 321 -4.86 -1.64 27.63
N LYS A 322 -5.18 -0.77 26.66
CA LYS A 322 -4.60 -0.82 25.31
C LYS A 322 -4.10 0.54 24.86
N ASN A 323 -3.04 0.52 24.08
CA ASN A 323 -2.64 1.70 23.30
C ASN A 323 -3.52 1.80 22.05
N GLN A 324 -4.00 2.99 21.74
CA GLN A 324 -4.65 3.35 20.49
C GLN A 324 -3.76 4.34 19.76
N ILE A 325 -3.22 3.94 18.61
CA ILE A 325 -2.31 4.73 17.79
C ILE A 325 -3.01 5.07 16.49
N TYR A 326 -3.14 6.35 16.19
CA TYR A 326 -3.78 6.85 14.99
C TYR A 326 -2.72 7.24 13.96
N LEU A 327 -2.81 6.64 12.78
CA LEU A 327 -1.85 6.75 11.70
C LEU A 327 -2.52 7.33 10.46
N ARG A 328 -1.84 8.24 9.78
CA ARG A 328 -2.19 8.70 8.44
C ARG A 328 -1.16 8.16 7.47
N GLN A 329 -1.57 7.37 6.48
CA GLN A 329 -0.64 6.99 5.42
C GLN A 329 -0.25 8.24 4.62
N ILE A 330 1.05 8.40 4.35
CA ILE A 330 1.59 9.53 3.60
C ILE A 330 2.56 9.06 2.52
N GLU A 331 2.55 9.74 1.39
CA GLU A 331 3.47 9.48 0.28
C GLU A 331 4.60 10.50 0.32
N LEU A 332 5.80 10.01 0.58
CA LEU A 332 7.00 10.82 0.82
C LEU A 332 7.78 11.14 -0.47
N GLY A 333 7.29 10.65 -1.61
CA GLY A 333 7.95 10.80 -2.89
C GLY A 333 9.35 10.21 -2.89
N LEU A 334 9.60 9.13 -2.12
CA LEU A 334 10.92 8.55 -1.95
C LEU A 334 11.40 7.73 -3.15
N CYS A 335 10.57 7.62 -4.19
CA CYS A 335 10.80 6.72 -5.30
C CYS A 335 11.45 7.42 -6.50
N GLN A 336 11.91 6.64 -7.48
CA GLN A 336 12.49 7.19 -8.70
C GLN A 336 11.45 7.94 -9.54
N TYR A 337 10.29 7.35 -9.79
CA TYR A 337 9.23 7.93 -10.62
C TYR A 337 8.09 8.43 -9.75
N VAL A 338 7.88 9.74 -9.76
CA VAL A 338 6.96 10.39 -8.81
C VAL A 338 6.05 11.36 -9.54
N VAL A 339 4.75 11.30 -9.24
CA VAL A 339 3.74 12.23 -9.71
C VAL A 339 3.07 12.90 -8.52
N LEU A 340 3.21 14.21 -8.38
CA LEU A 340 2.34 14.99 -7.50
C LEU A 340 1.04 15.27 -8.24
N TRP A 341 -0.08 14.72 -7.77
CA TRP A 341 -1.40 14.96 -8.37
C TRP A 341 -2.24 15.78 -7.42
N VAL A 342 -2.76 16.91 -7.92
CA VAL A 342 -3.57 17.84 -7.13
C VAL A 342 -4.97 18.02 -7.71
N ASP A 343 -5.99 17.52 -7.00
CA ASP A 343 -7.39 17.50 -7.45
C ASP A 343 -8.31 17.50 -6.23
N ASP A 344 -9.40 18.28 -6.25
CA ASP A 344 -10.28 18.46 -5.08
C ASP A 344 -11.04 17.20 -4.67
N ASN A 345 -11.18 16.23 -5.59
CA ASN A 345 -11.85 14.97 -5.35
C ASN A 345 -10.86 13.80 -5.21
N ILE A 346 -9.55 14.05 -5.10
CA ILE A 346 -8.52 13.00 -5.15
C ILE A 346 -8.60 11.92 -4.06
N PHE A 347 -9.40 12.14 -3.01
CA PHE A 347 -9.63 11.15 -1.96
C PHE A 347 -11.07 10.59 -1.95
N ASP A 348 -11.90 10.98 -2.93
CA ASP A 348 -13.21 10.35 -3.15
C ASP A 348 -13.01 9.00 -3.85
N GLU A 349 -13.54 7.92 -3.25
CA GLU A 349 -13.49 6.58 -3.83
C GLU A 349 -14.08 6.52 -5.24
N LYS A 350 -15.05 7.38 -5.55
CA LYS A 350 -15.73 7.48 -6.86
C LYS A 350 -15.10 8.49 -7.81
N TRP A 351 -13.96 9.07 -7.45
CA TRP A 351 -13.26 10.03 -8.30
C TRP A 351 -12.88 9.40 -9.65
N GLU A 352 -13.36 10.00 -10.72
CA GLU A 352 -13.27 9.45 -12.09
C GLU A 352 -11.84 9.23 -12.58
N ASN A 353 -10.90 10.05 -12.10
CA ASN A 353 -9.49 9.99 -12.49
C ASN A 353 -8.67 9.01 -11.65
N LYS A 354 -9.24 8.43 -10.58
CA LYS A 354 -8.57 7.41 -9.75
C LYS A 354 -8.06 6.24 -10.60
N LYS A 355 -8.84 5.83 -11.60
CA LYS A 355 -8.48 4.75 -12.53
C LYS A 355 -7.17 5.03 -13.28
N HIS A 356 -6.86 6.29 -13.60
CA HIS A 356 -5.62 6.67 -14.29
C HIS A 356 -4.42 6.55 -13.37
N MET A 357 -4.56 6.94 -12.09
CA MET A 357 -3.53 6.70 -11.08
C MET A 357 -3.26 5.21 -10.89
N GLU A 358 -4.31 4.40 -10.78
CA GLU A 358 -4.18 2.95 -10.62
C GLU A 358 -3.61 2.28 -11.87
N GLN A 359 -4.05 2.68 -13.06
CA GLN A 359 -3.48 2.24 -14.33
C GLN A 359 -2.01 2.60 -14.44
N ALA A 360 -1.60 3.81 -14.07
CA ALA A 360 -0.19 4.20 -14.12
C ALA A 360 0.68 3.45 -13.09
N SER A 361 0.14 3.24 -11.89
CA SER A 361 0.79 2.44 -10.84
C SER A 361 0.93 0.96 -11.22
N THR A 362 0.16 0.47 -12.21
CA THR A 362 0.13 -0.94 -12.63
C THR A 362 0.81 -1.20 -13.97
N LEU A 363 0.52 -0.37 -14.98
CA LEU A 363 1.00 -0.46 -16.35
C LEU A 363 2.42 0.06 -16.53
N GLY A 364 2.97 0.72 -15.51
CA GLY A 364 4.40 0.88 -15.29
C GLY A 364 5.14 -0.45 -15.11
N THR A 365 4.80 -1.48 -15.88
CA THR A 365 5.38 -2.83 -15.84
C THR A 365 6.91 -2.85 -15.97
N ARG A 366 7.50 -1.73 -16.42
CA ARG A 366 8.95 -1.44 -16.40
C ARG A 366 9.40 -0.45 -15.31
N VAL A 367 8.52 0.42 -14.80
CA VAL A 367 8.82 1.51 -13.86
C VAL A 367 7.67 1.74 -12.88
N ASN A 368 7.94 1.64 -11.59
CA ASN A 368 6.92 1.79 -10.54
C ASN A 368 6.66 3.28 -10.27
N VAL A 369 5.44 3.75 -10.56
CA VAL A 369 5.08 5.18 -10.43
C VAL A 369 4.39 5.41 -9.09
N HIS A 370 4.97 6.29 -8.27
CA HIS A 370 4.37 6.71 -7.01
C HIS A 370 3.62 8.02 -7.15
N PHE A 371 2.40 8.04 -6.64
CA PHE A 371 1.56 9.22 -6.62
C PHE A 371 1.59 9.88 -5.25
N ILE A 372 1.71 11.20 -5.24
CA ILE A 372 1.57 12.04 -4.05
C ILE A 372 0.25 12.78 -4.20
N PRO A 373 -0.87 12.22 -3.73
CA PRO A 373 -2.18 12.84 -3.87
C PRO A 373 -2.33 14.03 -2.91
N LYS A 374 -2.91 15.13 -3.38
CA LYS A 374 -3.22 16.33 -2.58
C LYS A 374 -4.54 16.94 -3.01
N SER A 375 -5.44 17.31 -2.08
CA SER A 375 -6.73 17.87 -2.51
C SER A 375 -6.67 19.33 -2.94
N ASN A 376 -5.62 20.06 -2.56
CA ASN A 376 -5.59 21.51 -2.70
C ASN A 376 -4.18 22.06 -2.81
N THR A 377 -4.10 23.33 -3.22
CA THR A 377 -2.85 24.04 -3.49
C THR A 377 -1.97 24.14 -2.24
N GLU A 378 -2.54 24.39 -1.07
CA GLU A 378 -1.74 24.61 0.15
C GLU A 378 -1.07 23.31 0.63
N SER A 379 -1.79 22.19 0.63
CA SER A 379 -1.21 20.87 0.95
C SER A 379 -0.13 20.43 -0.06
N ALA A 380 -0.32 20.71 -1.35
CA ALA A 380 0.70 20.46 -2.37
C ALA A 380 1.96 21.31 -2.16
N LEU A 381 1.80 22.59 -1.82
CA LEU A 381 2.95 23.47 -1.57
C LEU A 381 3.66 23.14 -0.27
N ALA A 382 2.93 22.73 0.78
CA ALA A 382 3.53 22.24 2.02
C ALA A 382 4.44 21.04 1.74
N PHE A 383 3.98 20.07 0.94
CA PHE A 383 4.81 18.96 0.49
C PHE A 383 6.03 19.47 -0.28
N LEU A 384 5.85 20.32 -1.29
CA LEU A 384 6.96 20.83 -2.12
C LEU A 384 8.00 21.63 -1.33
N ARG A 385 7.62 22.30 -0.24
CA ARG A 385 8.53 23.03 0.65
C ARG A 385 9.23 22.15 1.67
N SER A 386 8.66 21.00 2.00
CA SER A 386 9.29 20.02 2.90
C SER A 386 10.61 19.49 2.33
N GLU A 387 11.44 18.90 3.19
CA GLU A 387 12.66 18.17 2.80
C GLU A 387 12.38 17.11 1.73
N PHE A 388 11.23 16.44 1.81
CA PHE A 388 10.80 15.44 0.82
C PHE A 388 10.51 16.06 -0.55
N GLY A 389 9.86 17.22 -0.59
CA GLY A 389 9.54 17.90 -1.83
C GLY A 389 10.76 18.57 -2.47
N GLN A 390 11.58 19.25 -1.67
CA GLN A 390 12.77 19.96 -2.16
C GLN A 390 13.77 19.02 -2.84
N ARG A 391 13.87 17.77 -2.40
CA ARG A 391 14.72 16.76 -3.05
C ARG A 391 14.30 16.49 -4.50
N LEU A 392 13.01 16.61 -4.82
CA LEU A 392 12.46 16.32 -6.16
C LEU A 392 12.70 17.47 -7.15
N LYS A 393 13.17 18.63 -6.67
CA LYS A 393 13.33 19.87 -7.45
C LYS A 393 14.24 19.75 -8.66
N TYR A 394 15.16 18.79 -8.67
CA TYR A 394 16.04 18.53 -9.82
C TYR A 394 15.83 17.15 -10.44
N SER A 395 14.82 16.41 -9.99
CA SER A 395 14.47 15.13 -10.59
C SER A 395 13.84 15.34 -11.97
N ASN A 396 14.36 14.62 -12.97
CA ASN A 396 13.78 14.55 -14.32
C ASN A 396 12.59 13.59 -14.41
N THR A 397 12.41 12.75 -13.40
CA THR A 397 11.33 11.77 -13.26
C THR A 397 10.26 12.22 -12.27
N PHE A 398 10.30 13.48 -11.83
CA PHE A 398 9.22 14.10 -11.06
C PHE A 398 8.29 14.89 -12.00
N ARG A 399 6.99 14.65 -11.90
CA ARG A 399 5.94 15.30 -12.70
C ARG A 399 4.84 15.84 -11.80
N ILE A 400 4.15 16.89 -12.26
CA ILE A 400 3.03 17.49 -11.52
C ILE A 400 1.78 17.48 -12.40
N VAL A 401 0.68 16.94 -11.88
CA VAL A 401 -0.65 16.97 -12.50
C VAL A 401 -1.58 17.78 -11.62
N THR A 402 -2.40 18.64 -12.22
CA THR A 402 -3.44 19.39 -11.49
C THR A 402 -4.66 19.61 -12.37
N ASP A 403 -5.84 19.72 -11.75
CA ASP A 403 -6.99 20.33 -12.43
C ASP A 403 -6.87 21.86 -12.37
N MET A 404 -7.31 22.53 -13.44
CA MET A 404 -7.49 23.97 -13.49
C MET A 404 -8.54 24.43 -12.48
N LYS A 405 -9.66 23.70 -12.39
CA LYS A 405 -10.79 24.07 -11.53
C LYS A 405 -10.87 23.19 -10.30
N ARG A 406 -10.83 23.77 -9.09
CA ARG A 406 -10.97 23.01 -7.83
C ARG A 406 -11.95 23.70 -6.90
N ALA A 407 -13.10 23.08 -6.67
CA ALA A 407 -14.24 23.69 -5.97
C ALA A 407 -14.00 23.91 -4.48
N ASN A 408 -13.07 23.15 -3.89
CA ASN A 408 -12.65 23.29 -2.49
C ASN A 408 -11.70 24.49 -2.25
N GLU A 409 -11.31 25.25 -3.29
CA GLU A 409 -10.45 26.42 -3.17
C GLU A 409 -11.21 27.75 -3.33
N SER A 410 -10.70 28.79 -2.66
CA SER A 410 -11.30 30.14 -2.65
C SER A 410 -11.38 30.79 -4.04
N ASP A 411 -10.34 30.61 -4.87
CA ASP A 411 -10.38 30.94 -6.30
C ASP A 411 -10.37 29.65 -7.11
N SER A 412 -11.55 29.03 -7.18
CA SER A 412 -11.73 27.73 -7.80
C SER A 412 -11.36 27.72 -9.27
N SER A 413 -11.57 28.82 -10.00
CA SER A 413 -11.48 28.84 -11.46
C SER A 413 -10.04 28.87 -12.01
N THR A 414 -9.07 29.26 -11.18
CA THR A 414 -7.66 29.42 -11.55
C THR A 414 -6.73 28.55 -10.69
N ALA A 415 -7.28 27.63 -9.90
CA ALA A 415 -6.55 26.87 -8.90
C ALA A 415 -5.30 26.20 -9.49
N GLY A 416 -5.43 25.46 -10.61
CA GLY A 416 -4.30 24.78 -11.27
C GLY A 416 -3.21 25.75 -11.74
N ALA A 417 -3.60 26.87 -12.36
CA ALA A 417 -2.66 27.90 -12.81
C ALA A 417 -1.93 28.56 -11.62
N ARG A 418 -2.64 28.88 -10.53
CA ARG A 418 -2.08 29.44 -9.30
C ARG A 418 -1.10 28.47 -8.63
N LEU A 419 -1.43 27.18 -8.60
CA LEU A 419 -0.52 26.15 -8.10
C LEU A 419 0.78 26.16 -8.91
N ILE A 420 0.70 26.04 -10.25
CA ILE A 420 1.91 25.98 -11.08
C ILE A 420 2.73 27.27 -10.96
N TYR A 421 2.08 28.44 -10.87
CA TYR A 421 2.78 29.69 -10.61
C TYR A 421 3.58 29.68 -9.30
N LYS A 422 2.98 29.19 -8.21
CA LYS A 422 3.67 29.04 -6.92
C LYS A 422 4.77 27.97 -6.97
N VAL A 423 4.57 26.86 -7.69
CA VAL A 423 5.57 25.82 -7.95
C VAL A 423 6.81 26.42 -8.65
N ARG A 424 6.61 27.24 -9.69
CA ARG A 424 7.71 27.94 -10.38
C ARG A 424 8.43 28.93 -9.46
N LYS A 425 7.71 29.63 -8.59
CA LYS A 425 8.32 30.49 -7.56
C LYS A 425 9.17 29.74 -6.55
N LEU A 426 8.85 28.48 -6.26
CA LEU A 426 9.69 27.60 -5.43
C LEU A 426 10.93 27.06 -6.19
N GLY A 427 11.03 27.35 -7.50
CA GLY A 427 12.15 26.99 -8.36
C GLY A 427 12.06 25.60 -8.99
N PHE A 428 10.89 24.95 -8.95
CA PHE A 428 10.67 23.68 -9.64
C PHE A 428 10.48 23.93 -11.14
N THR A 429 11.26 23.24 -11.98
CA THR A 429 11.23 23.36 -13.46
C THR A 429 10.67 22.12 -14.15
N GLN A 430 10.16 21.15 -13.38
CA GLN A 430 9.58 19.90 -13.86
C GLN A 430 8.43 20.11 -14.83
N SER A 431 8.17 19.09 -15.63
CA SER A 431 6.98 19.03 -16.47
C SER A 431 5.71 19.06 -15.61
N CYS A 432 4.78 19.93 -15.98
CA CYS A 432 3.48 20.08 -15.37
C CYS A 432 2.39 19.82 -16.43
N LEU A 433 1.33 19.14 -16.03
CA LEU A 433 0.14 18.95 -16.84
C LEU A 433 -1.08 19.52 -16.10
N ILE A 434 -1.84 20.37 -16.78
CA ILE A 434 -3.17 20.79 -16.35
C ILE A 434 -4.18 19.97 -17.13
N PHE A 435 -4.88 19.06 -16.45
CA PHE A 435 -5.93 18.25 -17.05
C PHE A 435 -7.27 18.94 -16.85
N THR A 436 -7.91 19.42 -17.92
CA THR A 436 -9.11 20.24 -17.79
C THR A 436 -9.97 20.23 -19.05
N GLY A 437 -11.29 20.33 -18.92
CA GLY A 437 -12.23 20.32 -20.05
C GLY A 437 -12.28 21.59 -20.91
N HIS A 438 -11.51 22.63 -20.57
CA HIS A 438 -11.51 23.92 -21.29
C HIS A 438 -10.08 24.44 -21.49
N GLU A 439 -9.36 23.86 -22.46
CA GLU A 439 -7.94 24.16 -22.71
C GLU A 439 -7.65 25.65 -22.99
N GLU A 440 -8.43 26.28 -23.88
CA GLU A 440 -8.21 27.68 -24.28
C GLU A 440 -8.32 28.63 -23.08
N SER A 441 -9.40 28.54 -22.31
CA SER A 441 -9.58 29.33 -21.08
C SER A 441 -8.49 29.07 -20.04
N ALA A 442 -7.97 27.85 -19.98
CA ALA A 442 -6.87 27.51 -19.08
C ALA A 442 -5.54 28.16 -19.51
N TYR A 443 -5.24 28.21 -20.81
CA TYR A 443 -4.09 28.96 -21.32
C TYR A 443 -4.22 30.47 -21.06
N GLU A 444 -5.39 31.07 -21.27
CA GLU A 444 -5.63 32.50 -20.96
C GLU A 444 -5.35 32.81 -19.48
N LYS A 445 -5.80 31.94 -18.56
CA LYS A 445 -5.54 32.10 -17.11
C LYS A 445 -4.07 31.96 -16.76
N LEU A 446 -3.34 31.08 -17.45
CA LEU A 446 -1.89 30.97 -17.30
C LEU A 446 -1.20 32.25 -17.77
N GLU A 447 -1.56 32.78 -18.93
CA GLU A 447 -1.01 34.03 -19.47
C GLU A 447 -1.29 35.22 -18.55
N GLN A 448 -2.47 35.29 -17.93
CA GLN A 448 -2.79 36.33 -16.94
C GLN A 448 -1.86 36.29 -15.72
N LEU A 449 -1.45 35.10 -15.25
CA LEU A 449 -0.60 34.95 -14.08
C LEU A 449 0.90 35.04 -14.38
N PHE A 450 1.34 34.55 -15.54
CA PHE A 450 2.75 34.50 -15.93
C PHE A 450 3.18 35.62 -16.89
N GLY A 451 2.23 36.34 -17.48
CA GLY A 451 2.44 37.28 -18.57
C GLY A 451 2.72 36.59 -19.92
N ASN A 452 3.13 37.36 -20.92
CA ASN A 452 3.38 36.89 -22.31
C ASN A 452 4.61 35.96 -22.46
N ARG A 453 5.17 35.43 -21.38
CA ARG A 453 6.32 34.51 -21.46
C ARG A 453 5.80 33.11 -21.71
N LYS A 454 6.28 32.47 -22.78
CA LYS A 454 6.04 31.04 -23.01
C LYS A 454 6.55 30.27 -21.80
N ILE A 455 5.66 29.54 -21.14
CA ILE A 455 6.00 28.83 -19.91
C ILE A 455 6.45 27.43 -20.29
N ASP A 456 7.76 27.23 -20.33
CA ASP A 456 8.32 25.93 -20.70
C ASP A 456 7.88 24.83 -19.72
N GLY A 457 7.61 23.65 -20.29
CA GLY A 457 7.27 22.46 -19.53
C GLY A 457 5.86 22.45 -18.93
N ILE A 458 4.93 23.31 -19.36
CA ILE A 458 3.51 23.21 -19.01
C ILE A 458 2.71 22.72 -20.23
N LYS A 459 1.94 21.65 -20.05
CA LYS A 459 0.94 21.16 -21.00
C LYS A 459 -0.45 21.36 -20.41
N VAL A 460 -1.38 21.94 -21.16
CA VAL A 460 -2.81 21.94 -20.82
C VAL A 460 -3.50 21.02 -21.82
N THR A 461 -4.35 20.13 -21.34
CA THR A 461 -5.06 19.17 -22.20
C THR A 461 -6.36 18.69 -21.56
N GLN A 462 -7.35 18.38 -22.39
CA GLN A 462 -8.54 17.62 -22.02
C GLN A 462 -8.44 16.15 -22.48
N ASN A 463 -7.39 15.79 -23.21
CA ASN A 463 -7.24 14.47 -23.82
C ASN A 463 -6.72 13.46 -22.79
N GLN A 464 -7.48 12.40 -22.58
CA GLN A 464 -7.12 11.32 -21.65
C GLN A 464 -5.80 10.63 -22.04
N CYS A 465 -5.53 10.43 -23.32
CA CYS A 465 -4.28 9.79 -23.76
C CYS A 465 -3.06 10.63 -23.36
N ASP A 466 -3.17 11.95 -23.41
CA ASP A 466 -2.10 12.85 -22.99
C ASP A 466 -1.81 12.75 -21.50
N LEU A 467 -2.86 12.60 -20.68
CA LEU A 467 -2.75 12.38 -19.24
C LEU A 467 -2.06 11.05 -18.97
N GLU A 468 -2.52 9.96 -19.59
CA GLU A 468 -1.97 8.61 -19.43
C GLU A 468 -0.49 8.56 -19.80
N ASP A 469 -0.10 9.08 -20.97
CA ASP A 469 1.30 9.17 -21.40
C ASP A 469 2.15 10.00 -20.41
N PHE A 470 1.55 11.05 -19.84
CA PHE A 470 2.20 11.90 -18.86
C PHE A 470 2.38 11.23 -17.51
N VAL A 471 1.53 10.28 -17.09
CA VAL A 471 1.67 9.63 -15.78
C VAL A 471 2.34 8.25 -15.83
N ILE A 472 2.37 7.56 -16.97
CA ILE A 472 2.89 6.18 -17.09
C ILE A 472 4.43 6.11 -17.24
N PHE A 473 5.10 7.22 -17.56
CA PHE A 473 6.55 7.25 -17.83
C PHE A 473 6.99 6.17 -18.85
N ASN A 474 6.34 6.13 -20.01
CA ASN A 474 6.79 5.30 -21.13
C ASN A 474 8.27 5.59 -21.41
N GLY A 475 9.15 4.61 -21.11
CA GLY A 475 10.59 4.78 -21.25
C GLY A 475 10.95 5.17 -22.68
N ASN A 476 11.74 6.23 -22.82
CA ASN A 476 12.45 6.52 -24.06
C ASN A 476 13.60 5.53 -24.26
#